data_AF-C7PX57-F1
#
_entry.id   AF-C7PX57-F1
#
_cell.length_a   1.000
_cell.length_b   1.000
_cell.length_c   1.000
_cell.angle_alpha   90.00
_cell.angle_beta   90.00
_cell.angle_gamma   90.00
#
_symmetry.space_group_name_H-M   'P 1'
#
loop_
_entity.id
_entity.type
_entity.pdbx_description
1 polymer ?
#
loop_
_entity_poly.entity_id
_entity_poly.type
_entity_poly.pdbx_seq_one_letter_code
_entity_poly.pdbx_strand_id
1 'polypeptide(L)'
;MTATDMAAADIAAADMTGLTEEPEDAGTTVPPEPAADDAGPPERRRRVRRLKRDALFALLGAAAAAVSLTILISTWFAPFSGPLGFVVLSYPLFLACYAVLVWTDESGPILRDRLMAVVTHSIAILVAGVLVLIVGFPIWGGLKSLTHLNFYTQDLRVAGPVQPITIGGLQHAVIGTAEQITITLAITVPLGIACAVFMNESPGRLANLVRTVAAAATALPSIVAGLFVFALLILELGLPKSGLAAALALSVMTLPIIIRASDVVLRLVPGHLKEASYALGASRWRTALRVTLPTARSGLATAVILGAARGIGETSPVLLTAGYTQYTNYDPRKGPQTSLPLATFKLVTSGQPNYVTRGYGAAALLMLLVLVLFVAARAVGGRGAGQLSRRQRRRRAATSRRVQERFLARRAAREQADPATAAAASATPAATTADRPEPMEHSS
;
A
#
# COMPACT_ATOMS: atom_id res chain seq x y z
N MET A 1 32.66 37.52 -65.34
CA MET A 1 32.73 36.11 -64.93
C MET A 1 34.12 35.87 -64.37
N THR A 2 34.58 36.44 -63.25
CA THR A 2 34.05 36.57 -61.86
C THR A 2 33.80 35.23 -61.18
N ALA A 3 34.81 34.80 -60.40
CA ALA A 3 34.93 33.92 -59.23
C ALA A 3 33.94 32.77 -58.94
N THR A 4 32.76 32.72 -59.55
CA THR A 4 31.71 31.75 -59.27
C THR A 4 31.78 30.53 -60.19
N ASP A 5 32.39 30.64 -61.38
CA ASP A 5 32.54 29.50 -62.32
C ASP A 5 33.73 28.57 -62.01
N MET A 6 34.71 29.01 -61.22
CA MET A 6 35.82 28.16 -60.77
C MET A 6 35.43 27.30 -59.56
N ALA A 7 34.47 27.75 -58.74
CA ALA A 7 33.99 27.01 -57.57
C ALA A 7 33.03 25.86 -57.93
N ALA A 8 32.36 25.92 -59.09
CA ALA A 8 31.44 24.87 -59.54
C ALA A 8 32.17 23.66 -60.16
N ALA A 9 33.40 23.84 -60.67
CA ALA A 9 34.20 22.76 -61.23
C ALA A 9 34.93 21.94 -60.16
N ASP A 10 35.33 22.55 -59.04
CA ASP A 10 35.98 21.85 -57.91
C ASP A 10 35.01 21.04 -57.04
N ILE A 11 33.72 21.40 -57.01
CA ILE A 11 32.70 20.66 -56.25
C ILE A 11 32.28 19.37 -56.97
N ALA A 12 32.37 19.30 -58.29
CA ALA A 12 32.02 18.10 -59.06
C ALA A 12 33.14 17.02 -59.07
N ALA A 13 34.38 17.36 -58.70
CA ALA A 13 35.50 16.43 -58.67
C ALA A 13 35.78 15.83 -57.27
N ALA A 14 35.32 16.48 -56.20
CA ALA A 14 35.51 16.01 -54.83
C ALA A 14 34.47 14.95 -54.38
N ASP A 15 33.34 14.83 -55.08
CA ASP A 15 32.22 13.95 -54.68
C ASP A 15 32.30 12.53 -55.30
N MET A 16 33.37 12.22 -56.02
CA MET A 16 33.53 10.94 -56.74
C MET A 16 34.73 10.09 -56.28
N THR A 17 35.40 10.47 -55.18
CA THR A 17 36.57 9.74 -54.62
C THR A 17 36.31 9.07 -53.26
N GLY A 18 35.07 9.05 -52.77
CA GLY A 18 34.70 8.47 -51.47
C GLY A 18 33.91 7.15 -51.52
N LEU A 19 33.78 6.49 -52.68
CA LEU A 19 32.89 5.31 -52.84
C LEU A 19 33.61 3.95 -52.86
N THR A 20 34.78 3.83 -52.23
CA THR A 20 35.49 2.55 -52.10
C THR A 20 35.94 2.26 -50.67
N GLU A 21 35.03 2.33 -49.72
CA GLU A 21 35.20 1.61 -48.44
C GLU A 21 34.03 0.65 -48.27
N GLU A 22 34.34 -0.65 -48.23
CA GLU A 22 33.41 -1.71 -47.91
C GLU A 22 32.75 -1.43 -46.53
N PRO A 23 31.52 -1.88 -46.28
CA PRO A 23 30.92 -1.70 -44.96
C PRO A 23 31.69 -2.56 -43.96
N GLU A 24 32.62 -1.95 -43.23
CA GLU A 24 33.24 -2.58 -42.07
C GLU A 24 32.12 -3.01 -41.12
N ASP A 25 32.22 -4.30 -40.77
CA ASP A 25 31.35 -5.05 -39.87
C ASP A 25 30.90 -4.17 -38.68
N ALA A 26 29.60 -3.89 -38.59
CA ALA A 26 28.99 -3.14 -37.48
C ALA A 26 28.96 -4.01 -36.21
N GLY A 27 30.13 -4.47 -35.80
CA GLY A 27 30.38 -5.04 -34.49
C GLY A 27 30.15 -3.98 -33.43
N THR A 28 29.49 -4.36 -32.35
CA THR A 28 29.30 -3.50 -31.19
C THR A 28 30.67 -3.12 -30.63
N THR A 29 31.15 -1.90 -30.91
CA THR A 29 32.43 -1.44 -30.37
C THR A 29 32.24 -1.09 -28.90
N VAL A 30 32.87 -1.86 -28.03
CA VAL A 30 33.03 -1.49 -26.62
C VAL A 30 34.01 -0.33 -26.58
N PRO A 31 33.73 0.77 -25.86
CA PRO A 31 34.69 1.86 -25.72
C PRO A 31 36.02 1.31 -25.19
N PRO A 32 37.17 1.78 -25.70
CA PRO A 32 38.46 1.32 -25.21
C PRO A 32 38.55 1.55 -23.70
N GLU A 33 39.03 0.54 -22.96
CA GLU A 33 39.30 0.67 -21.54
C GLU A 33 40.24 1.87 -21.34
N PRO A 34 39.93 2.83 -20.45
CA PRO A 34 40.80 3.97 -20.22
C PRO A 34 42.17 3.47 -19.77
N ALA A 35 43.23 4.05 -20.33
CA ALA A 35 44.60 3.70 -19.99
C ALA A 35 44.80 3.79 -18.47
N ALA A 36 45.59 2.89 -17.90
CA ALA A 36 45.77 2.74 -16.45
C ALA A 36 46.23 4.02 -15.72
N ASP A 37 46.73 5.02 -16.45
CA ASP A 37 47.16 6.32 -15.93
C ASP A 37 46.04 7.39 -15.84
N ASP A 38 44.88 7.18 -16.48
CA ASP A 38 43.70 8.06 -16.37
C ASP A 38 42.76 7.62 -15.22
N ALA A 39 43.13 6.58 -14.48
CA ALA A 39 42.44 6.19 -13.27
C ALA A 39 42.72 7.25 -12.19
N GLY A 40 41.83 8.24 -12.08
CA GLY A 40 41.78 9.14 -10.93
C GLY A 40 41.90 8.35 -9.61
N PRO A 41 42.39 8.97 -8.53
CA PRO A 41 42.76 8.27 -7.30
C PRO A 41 41.66 7.30 -6.86
N PRO A 42 42.01 6.06 -6.47
CA PRO A 42 41.06 4.96 -6.34
C PRO A 42 39.89 5.39 -5.46
N GLU A 43 38.68 5.31 -6.02
CA GLU A 43 37.47 5.76 -5.33
C GLU A 43 37.28 4.93 -4.06
N ARG A 44 37.72 5.51 -2.94
CA ARG A 44 37.83 4.81 -1.67
C ARG A 44 36.42 4.57 -1.15
N ARG A 45 35.86 3.38 -1.40
CA ARG A 45 34.54 2.95 -0.90
C ARG A 45 34.43 3.24 0.59
N ARG A 46 33.78 4.36 0.94
CA ARG A 46 33.61 4.80 2.33
C ARG A 46 32.66 3.83 3.02
N ARG A 47 33.18 3.02 3.95
CA ARG A 47 32.37 2.13 4.78
C ARG A 47 31.60 2.94 5.82
N VAL A 48 30.37 3.33 5.51
CA VAL A 48 29.49 4.14 6.38
C VAL A 48 28.81 3.31 7.49
N ARG A 49 29.39 2.17 7.92
CA ARG A 49 28.71 1.20 8.79
C ARG A 49 29.43 0.90 10.11
N ARG A 50 30.05 1.90 10.72
CA ARG A 50 30.43 1.84 12.14
C ARG A 50 30.05 3.15 12.82
N LEU A 51 29.08 3.10 13.73
CA LEU A 51 28.87 4.14 14.74
C LEU A 51 30.17 4.27 15.54
N LYS A 52 31.00 5.25 15.20
CA LYS A 52 32.15 5.62 16.03
C LYS A 52 31.62 6.19 17.35
N ARG A 53 32.26 5.88 18.47
CA ARG A 53 31.89 6.40 19.79
C ARG A 53 31.82 7.93 19.79
N ASP A 54 32.70 8.56 19.00
CA ASP A 54 32.77 10.00 18.79
C ASP A 54 31.46 10.57 18.22
N ALA A 55 30.83 9.88 17.25
CA ALA A 55 29.56 10.30 16.67
C ALA A 55 28.40 10.18 17.67
N LEU A 56 28.43 9.19 18.57
CA LEU A 56 27.45 9.05 19.65
C LEU A 56 27.59 10.17 20.68
N PHE A 57 28.81 10.53 21.07
CA PHE A 57 29.08 11.64 21.98
C PHE A 57 28.69 12.99 21.37
N ALA A 58 28.99 13.21 20.08
CA ALA A 58 28.55 14.42 19.37
C ALA A 58 27.01 14.54 19.34
N LEU A 59 26.31 13.41 19.14
CA LEU A 59 24.85 13.39 19.12
C LEU A 59 24.25 13.66 20.51
N LEU A 60 24.79 13.05 21.57
CA LEU A 60 24.34 13.30 22.95
C LEU A 60 24.68 14.72 23.42
N GLY A 61 25.87 15.22 23.08
CA GLY A 61 26.32 16.58 23.37
C GLY A 61 25.44 17.63 22.67
N ALA A 62 25.13 17.43 21.39
CA ALA A 62 24.19 18.29 20.66
C ALA A 62 22.78 18.27 21.28
N ALA A 63 22.29 17.11 21.72
CA ALA A 63 20.98 16.98 22.35
C ALA A 63 20.92 17.76 23.69
N ALA A 64 21.95 17.62 24.52
CA ALA A 64 22.04 18.35 25.79
C ALA A 64 22.16 19.87 25.57
N ALA A 65 23.00 20.30 24.61
CA ALA A 65 23.17 21.71 24.25
C ALA A 65 21.85 22.31 23.74
N ALA A 66 21.12 21.59 22.89
CA ALA A 66 19.84 22.03 22.37
C ALA A 66 18.78 22.16 23.47
N VAL A 67 18.67 21.20 24.38
CA VAL A 67 17.74 21.30 25.51
C VAL A 67 18.09 22.51 26.38
N SER A 68 19.36 22.72 26.72
CA SER A 68 19.80 23.86 27.53
C SER A 68 19.53 25.20 26.85
N LEU A 69 19.82 25.30 25.54
CA LEU A 69 19.62 26.53 24.78
C LEU A 69 18.12 26.81 24.53
N THR A 70 17.31 25.76 24.42
CA THR A 70 15.84 25.89 24.35
C THR A 70 15.26 26.39 25.67
N ILE A 71 15.73 25.85 26.82
CA ILE A 71 15.33 26.34 28.14
C ILE A 71 15.67 27.83 28.28
N LEU A 72 16.89 28.22 27.91
CA LEU A 72 17.31 29.62 27.94
C LEU A 72 16.42 30.52 27.05
N ILE A 73 16.21 30.14 25.79
CA ILE A 73 15.40 30.94 24.85
C ILE A 73 13.93 31.00 25.31
N SER A 74 13.36 29.89 25.78
CA SER A 74 11.96 29.83 26.22
C SER A 74 11.67 30.63 27.50
N THR A 75 12.67 30.80 28.37
CA THR A 75 12.55 31.62 29.59
C THR A 75 12.77 33.11 29.33
N TRP A 76 13.50 33.48 28.27
CA TRP A 76 13.85 34.87 27.94
C TRP A 76 12.93 35.51 26.89
N PHE A 77 12.57 34.77 25.84
CA PHE A 77 11.71 35.24 24.75
C PHE A 77 10.38 34.50 24.84
N ALA A 78 9.36 35.18 25.36
CA ALA A 78 8.11 34.60 25.83
C ALA A 78 6.93 34.44 24.83
N PRO A 79 7.06 34.12 23.51
CA PRO A 79 5.86 33.86 22.71
C PRO A 79 5.46 32.38 22.60
N PHE A 80 6.27 31.41 23.09
CA PHE A 80 5.98 29.97 22.95
C PHE A 80 5.91 29.24 24.30
N SER A 81 4.99 29.66 25.18
CA SER A 81 4.73 28.97 26.44
C SER A 81 3.93 27.69 26.21
N GLY A 82 4.59 26.54 26.13
CA GLY A 82 3.96 25.22 26.13
C GLY A 82 4.89 24.07 25.76
N PRO A 83 4.58 22.82 26.16
CA PRO A 83 5.40 21.65 25.83
C PRO A 83 5.62 21.46 24.32
N LEU A 84 4.63 21.83 23.51
CA LEU A 84 4.72 21.76 22.05
C LEU A 84 5.72 22.79 21.50
N GLY A 85 5.67 24.04 21.98
CA GLY A 85 6.58 25.10 21.56
C GLY A 85 8.03 24.77 21.92
N PHE A 86 8.25 24.16 23.09
CA PHE A 86 9.56 23.69 23.52
C PHE A 86 10.14 22.64 22.57
N VAL A 87 9.36 21.61 22.20
CA VAL A 87 9.82 20.56 21.29
C VAL A 87 10.13 21.12 19.90
N VAL A 88 9.25 21.97 19.37
CA VAL A 88 9.42 22.60 18.05
C VAL A 88 10.67 23.46 17.98
N LEU A 89 11.01 24.17 19.05
CA LEU A 89 12.21 25.01 19.10
C LEU A 89 13.49 24.20 19.34
N SER A 90 13.42 23.14 20.15
CA SER A 90 14.59 22.32 20.52
C SER A 90 15.16 21.51 19.36
N TYR A 91 14.32 21.05 18.44
CA TYR A 91 14.74 20.21 17.34
C TYR A 91 15.63 20.91 16.28
N PRO A 92 15.29 22.11 15.74
CA PRO A 92 16.17 22.83 14.82
C PRO A 92 17.47 23.26 15.51
N LEU A 93 17.41 23.56 16.80
CA LEU A 93 18.57 23.92 17.61
C LEU A 93 19.53 22.74 17.81
N PHE A 94 18.96 21.55 18.04
CA PHE A 94 19.69 20.28 18.03
C PHE A 94 20.38 20.03 16.70
N LEU A 95 19.67 20.21 15.57
CA LEU A 95 20.28 20.06 14.25
C LEU A 95 21.40 21.07 14.01
N ALA A 96 21.23 22.33 14.45
CA ALA A 96 22.24 23.36 14.33
C ALA A 96 23.50 23.04 15.16
N CYS A 97 23.34 22.68 16.44
CA CYS A 97 24.46 22.28 17.30
C CYS A 97 25.16 21.03 16.78
N TYR A 98 24.40 20.02 16.32
CA TYR A 98 24.95 18.81 15.73
C TYR A 98 25.68 19.11 14.41
N ALA A 99 25.16 20.01 13.59
CA ALA A 99 25.81 20.43 12.35
C ALA A 99 27.15 21.11 12.63
N VAL A 100 27.21 22.00 13.63
CA VAL A 100 28.45 22.69 14.04
C VAL A 100 29.48 21.67 14.52
N LEU A 101 29.10 20.72 15.38
CA LEU A 101 29.99 19.68 15.90
C LEU A 101 30.51 18.72 14.82
N VAL A 102 29.69 18.39 13.82
CA VAL A 102 30.13 17.52 12.72
C VAL A 102 30.95 18.29 11.69
N TRP A 103 30.68 19.59 11.51
CA TRP A 103 31.44 20.45 10.59
C TRP A 103 32.88 20.67 11.05
N THR A 104 33.14 20.70 12.36
CA THR A 104 34.51 20.85 12.87
C THR A 104 35.41 19.65 12.58
N ASP A 105 34.83 18.45 12.51
CA ASP A 105 35.60 17.21 12.38
C ASP A 105 35.59 16.63 10.95
N GLU A 106 34.60 16.99 10.11
CA GLU A 106 34.35 16.28 8.85
C GLU A 106 34.03 17.17 7.63
N SER A 107 34.34 16.65 6.44
CA SER A 107 34.12 17.33 5.16
C SER A 107 32.63 17.54 4.84
N GLY A 108 32.30 18.63 4.13
CA GLY A 108 30.93 19.04 3.77
C GLY A 108 29.98 17.94 3.24
N PRO A 109 30.40 17.02 2.36
CA PRO A 109 29.54 15.92 1.92
C PRO A 109 29.14 14.95 3.04
N ILE A 110 30.01 14.72 4.02
CA ILE A 110 29.73 13.81 5.15
C ILE A 110 28.81 14.49 6.18
N LEU A 111 28.98 15.80 6.38
CA LEU A 111 28.05 16.60 7.18
C LEU A 111 26.62 16.49 6.66
N ARG A 112 26.43 16.65 5.34
CA ARG A 112 25.11 16.51 4.70
C ARG A 112 24.55 15.11 4.87
N ASP A 113 25.34 14.08 4.63
CA ASP A 113 24.93 12.68 4.81
C ASP A 113 24.49 12.39 6.26
N ARG A 114 25.27 12.84 7.26
CA ARG A 114 24.95 12.65 8.67
C ARG A 114 23.72 13.43 9.13
N LEU A 115 23.57 14.67 8.68
CA LEU A 115 22.37 15.46 8.98
C LEU A 115 21.12 14.82 8.38
N MET A 116 21.18 14.40 7.11
CA MET A 116 20.07 13.71 6.45
C MET A 116 19.74 12.38 7.11
N ALA A 117 20.75 11.65 7.60
CA ALA A 117 20.54 10.43 8.38
C ALA A 117 19.80 10.74 9.70
N VAL A 118 20.26 11.72 10.49
CA VAL A 118 19.60 12.10 11.75
C VAL A 118 18.16 12.57 11.52
N VAL A 119 17.94 13.41 10.50
CA VAL A 119 16.60 13.89 10.12
C VAL A 119 15.68 12.75 9.70
N THR A 120 16.19 11.79 8.93
CA THR A 120 15.38 10.65 8.47
C THR A 120 15.02 9.72 9.63
N HIS A 121 15.97 9.44 10.53
CA HIS A 121 15.72 8.60 11.71
C HIS A 121 14.78 9.28 12.72
N SER A 122 14.94 10.59 12.95
CA SER A 122 14.04 11.34 13.85
C SER A 122 12.61 11.39 13.32
N ILE A 123 12.41 11.59 12.01
CA ILE A 123 11.09 11.52 11.36
C ILE A 123 10.52 10.11 11.50
N ALA A 124 11.31 9.06 11.26
CA ALA A 124 10.87 7.68 11.42
C ALA A 124 10.44 7.36 12.86
N ILE A 125 11.21 7.81 13.86
CA ILE A 125 10.90 7.66 15.29
C ILE A 125 9.63 8.45 15.65
N LEU A 126 9.48 9.68 15.14
CA LEU A 126 8.29 10.49 15.37
C LEU A 126 7.04 9.81 14.82
N VAL A 127 7.09 9.34 13.56
CA VAL A 127 5.97 8.63 12.93
C VAL A 127 5.63 7.35 13.70
N ALA A 128 6.64 6.56 14.10
CA ALA A 128 6.44 5.36 14.89
C ALA A 128 5.85 5.68 16.28
N GLY A 129 6.34 6.73 16.94
CA GLY A 129 5.85 7.19 18.23
C GLY A 129 4.39 7.67 18.16
N VAL A 130 4.04 8.45 17.15
CA VAL A 130 2.66 8.88 16.88
C VAL A 130 1.77 7.67 16.64
N LEU A 131 2.22 6.68 15.86
CA LEU A 131 1.47 5.44 15.64
C LEU A 131 1.23 4.66 16.95
N VAL A 132 2.27 4.51 17.78
CA VAL A 132 2.17 3.86 19.09
C VAL A 132 1.19 4.61 20.00
N LEU A 133 1.19 5.94 19.97
CA LEU A 133 0.23 6.75 20.74
C LEU A 133 -1.20 6.59 20.22
N ILE A 134 -1.42 6.67 18.90
CA ILE A 134 -2.76 6.54 18.29
C ILE A 134 -3.38 5.18 18.59
N VAL A 135 -2.58 4.11 18.60
CA VAL A 135 -3.07 2.75 18.91
C VAL A 135 -3.12 2.49 20.41
N GLY A 136 -2.09 2.89 21.14
CA GLY A 136 -1.94 2.60 22.57
C GLY A 136 -2.87 3.41 23.46
N PHE A 137 -3.11 4.68 23.13
CA PHE A 137 -3.91 5.59 23.96
C PHE A 137 -5.38 5.14 24.10
N PRO A 138 -6.10 4.75 23.03
CA PRO A 138 -7.47 4.23 23.19
C PRO A 138 -7.51 2.88 23.92
N ILE A 139 -6.51 2.02 23.73
CA ILE A 139 -6.43 0.73 24.45
C ILE A 139 -6.24 0.99 25.95
N TRP A 140 -5.35 1.90 26.32
CA TRP A 140 -5.11 2.28 27.70
C TRP A 140 -6.34 2.94 28.33
N GLY A 141 -6.93 3.92 27.67
CA GLY A 141 -8.13 4.61 28.13
C GLY A 141 -9.36 3.69 28.22
N GLY A 142 -9.43 2.68 27.36
CA GLY A 142 -10.52 1.70 27.31
C GLY A 142 -10.31 0.45 28.16
N LEU A 143 -9.14 0.26 28.78
CA LEU A 143 -8.78 -0.99 29.45
C LEU A 143 -9.79 -1.40 30.52
N LYS A 144 -10.25 -0.42 31.33
CA LYS A 144 -11.28 -0.63 32.35
C LYS A 144 -12.62 -1.09 31.78
N SER A 145 -12.94 -0.75 30.54
CA SER A 145 -14.17 -1.20 29.86
C SER A 145 -13.99 -2.55 29.20
N LEU A 146 -12.85 -2.80 28.56
CA LEU A 146 -12.55 -4.04 27.83
C LEU A 146 -12.42 -5.26 28.74
N THR A 147 -12.06 -5.09 30.01
CA THR A 147 -11.93 -6.21 30.97
C THR A 147 -13.27 -6.83 31.34
N HIS A 148 -14.39 -6.15 31.12
CA HIS A 148 -15.69 -6.64 31.53
C HIS A 148 -16.47 -7.26 30.37
N LEU A 149 -16.98 -8.48 30.59
CA LEU A 149 -17.73 -9.22 29.57
C LEU A 149 -19.04 -8.52 29.16
N ASN A 150 -19.68 -7.75 30.04
CA ASN A 150 -20.87 -6.96 29.72
C ASN A 150 -20.63 -5.97 28.57
N PHE A 151 -19.39 -5.51 28.40
CA PHE A 151 -19.05 -4.55 27.37
C PHE A 151 -19.28 -5.10 25.95
N TYR A 152 -19.18 -6.42 25.77
CA TYR A 152 -19.36 -7.09 24.49
C TYR A 152 -20.77 -7.63 24.27
N THR A 153 -21.49 -7.97 25.34
CA THR A 153 -22.75 -8.74 25.30
C THR A 153 -23.99 -7.95 25.69
N GLN A 154 -23.84 -6.71 26.13
CA GLN A 154 -24.96 -5.83 26.48
C GLN A 154 -24.99 -4.61 25.58
N ASP A 155 -26.13 -3.94 25.53
CA ASP A 155 -26.29 -2.63 24.91
C ASP A 155 -26.29 -1.51 25.96
N LEU A 156 -26.44 -0.26 25.51
CA LEU A 156 -26.43 0.91 26.39
C LEU A 156 -27.83 1.24 26.94
N ARG A 157 -28.85 0.40 26.68
CA ARG A 157 -30.25 0.68 27.04
C ARG A 157 -30.44 1.05 28.51
N VAL A 158 -29.76 0.32 29.40
CA VAL A 158 -29.90 0.43 30.86
C VAL A 158 -28.74 1.24 31.48
N ALA A 159 -27.80 1.67 30.65
CA ALA A 159 -26.54 2.26 31.07
C ALA A 159 -26.47 3.74 30.71
N GLY A 160 -27.08 4.55 31.57
CA GLY A 160 -27.01 6.00 31.47
C GLY A 160 -25.60 6.58 31.75
N PRO A 161 -25.49 7.93 31.84
CA PRO A 161 -24.22 8.65 31.90
C PRO A 161 -23.44 8.45 33.21
N VAL A 162 -24.13 8.19 34.31
CA VAL A 162 -23.55 8.09 35.66
C VAL A 162 -23.33 6.64 36.11
N GLN A 163 -23.91 5.68 35.38
CA GLN A 163 -23.86 4.26 35.71
C GLN A 163 -22.42 3.74 35.60
N PRO A 164 -22.03 2.78 36.46
CA PRO A 164 -20.71 2.19 36.42
C PRO A 164 -20.45 1.44 35.11
N ILE A 165 -19.18 1.23 34.79
CA ILE A 165 -18.73 0.56 33.55
C ILE A 165 -19.19 -0.91 33.49
N THR A 166 -19.54 -1.50 34.63
CA THR A 166 -20.08 -2.86 34.77
C THR A 166 -21.51 -3.03 34.24
N ILE A 167 -22.21 -1.94 33.91
CA ILE A 167 -23.56 -1.97 33.37
C ILE A 167 -23.55 -1.44 31.94
N GLY A 168 -24.12 -2.23 31.03
CA GLY A 168 -24.25 -1.94 29.60
C GLY A 168 -22.97 -2.14 28.79
N GLY A 169 -23.13 -2.15 27.47
CA GLY A 169 -22.06 -2.47 26.55
C GLY A 169 -22.27 -1.92 25.14
N LEU A 170 -21.38 -2.28 24.24
CA LEU A 170 -21.33 -1.79 22.87
C LEU A 170 -21.81 -2.78 21.82
N GLN A 171 -22.57 -3.81 22.23
CA GLN A 171 -23.12 -4.79 21.29
C GLN A 171 -23.90 -4.13 20.14
N HIS A 172 -24.76 -3.15 20.47
CA HIS A 172 -25.52 -2.38 19.48
C HIS A 172 -24.63 -1.72 18.41
N ALA A 173 -23.46 -1.20 18.82
CA ALA A 173 -22.51 -0.54 17.93
C ALA A 173 -21.71 -1.54 17.08
N VAL A 174 -21.36 -2.70 17.63
CA VAL A 174 -20.68 -3.79 16.91
C VAL A 174 -21.57 -4.34 15.81
N ILE A 175 -22.83 -4.64 16.14
CA ILE A 175 -23.82 -5.15 15.16
C ILE A 175 -24.08 -4.08 14.09
N GLY A 176 -24.26 -2.82 14.50
CA GLY A 176 -24.45 -1.73 13.56
C GLY A 176 -23.29 -1.57 12.58
N THR A 177 -22.04 -1.61 13.06
CA THR A 177 -20.88 -1.60 12.17
C THR A 177 -20.84 -2.81 11.25
N ALA A 178 -21.11 -4.02 11.75
CA ALA A 178 -21.06 -5.24 10.96
C ALA A 178 -22.12 -5.26 9.84
N GLU A 179 -23.35 -4.84 10.12
CA GLU A 179 -24.42 -4.77 9.12
C GLU A 179 -24.13 -3.69 8.08
N GLN A 180 -23.76 -2.48 8.52
CA GLN A 180 -23.45 -1.36 7.63
C GLN A 180 -22.31 -1.71 6.68
N ILE A 181 -21.18 -2.22 7.19
CA ILE A 181 -20.05 -2.57 6.32
C ILE A 181 -20.38 -3.72 5.39
N THR A 182 -21.15 -4.72 5.84
CA THR A 182 -21.52 -5.85 4.99
C THR A 182 -22.34 -5.38 3.80
N ILE A 183 -23.33 -4.51 4.03
CA ILE A 183 -24.14 -3.92 2.95
C ILE A 183 -23.26 -3.05 2.04
N THR A 184 -22.40 -2.21 2.61
CA THR A 184 -21.47 -1.37 1.83
C THR A 184 -20.58 -2.21 0.93
N LEU A 185 -19.96 -3.28 1.45
CA LEU A 185 -19.08 -4.14 0.66
C LEU A 185 -19.85 -4.96 -0.36
N ALA A 186 -21.05 -5.44 -0.02
CA ALA A 186 -21.90 -6.17 -0.96
C ALA A 186 -22.26 -5.33 -2.20
N ILE A 187 -22.35 -4.01 -2.06
CA ILE A 187 -22.61 -3.09 -3.18
C ILE A 187 -21.30 -2.65 -3.85
N THR A 188 -20.34 -2.16 -3.07
CA THR A 188 -19.16 -1.47 -3.60
C THR A 188 -18.11 -2.40 -4.19
N VAL A 189 -17.93 -3.60 -3.64
CA VAL A 189 -16.94 -4.56 -4.16
C VAL A 189 -17.28 -5.02 -5.58
N PRO A 190 -18.48 -5.56 -5.88
CA PRO A 190 -18.79 -5.99 -7.23
C PRO A 190 -18.80 -4.81 -8.21
N LEU A 191 -19.38 -3.67 -7.82
CA LEU A 191 -19.46 -2.49 -8.70
C LEU A 191 -18.08 -1.89 -8.97
N GLY A 192 -17.22 -1.83 -7.95
CA GLY A 192 -15.88 -1.28 -8.05
C GLY A 192 -14.95 -2.16 -8.89
N ILE A 193 -14.98 -3.48 -8.68
CA ILE A 193 -14.20 -4.43 -9.49
C ILE A 193 -14.71 -4.44 -10.93
N ALA A 194 -16.03 -4.46 -11.15
CA ALA A 194 -16.60 -4.43 -12.50
C ALA A 194 -16.18 -3.17 -13.28
N CYS A 195 -16.22 -2.00 -12.63
CA CYS A 195 -15.76 -0.74 -13.20
C CYS A 195 -14.26 -0.77 -13.55
N ALA A 196 -13.43 -1.28 -12.63
CA ALA A 196 -11.99 -1.42 -12.87
C ALA A 196 -11.67 -2.40 -14.01
N VAL A 197 -12.40 -3.52 -14.09
CA VAL A 197 -12.29 -4.48 -15.20
C VAL A 197 -12.69 -3.84 -16.53
N PHE A 198 -13.81 -3.13 -16.57
CA PHE A 198 -14.26 -2.40 -17.75
C PHE A 198 -13.17 -1.42 -18.26
N MET A 199 -12.60 -0.63 -17.35
CA MET A 199 -11.55 0.33 -17.68
C MET A 199 -10.24 -0.30 -18.16
N ASN A 200 -9.96 -1.55 -17.80
CA ASN A 200 -8.72 -2.26 -18.14
C ASN A 200 -8.84 -3.15 -19.39
N GLU A 201 -10.05 -3.63 -19.71
CA GLU A 201 -10.30 -4.53 -20.86
C GLU A 201 -10.91 -3.79 -22.07
N SER A 202 -11.51 -2.63 -21.84
CA SER A 202 -12.03 -1.77 -22.91
C SER A 202 -11.37 -0.39 -22.89
N PRO A 203 -10.09 -0.29 -23.30
CA PRO A 203 -9.43 1.01 -23.39
C PRO A 203 -10.14 1.90 -24.42
N GLY A 204 -10.40 3.15 -24.05
CA GLY A 204 -11.10 4.12 -24.90
C GLY A 204 -11.43 5.41 -24.16
N ARG A 205 -12.07 6.37 -24.85
CA ARG A 205 -12.46 7.67 -24.28
C ARG A 205 -13.36 7.51 -23.04
N LEU A 206 -14.31 6.57 -23.08
CA LEU A 206 -15.20 6.29 -21.95
C LEU A 206 -14.44 5.74 -20.74
N ALA A 207 -13.49 4.82 -20.93
CA ALA A 207 -12.66 4.31 -19.82
C ALA A 207 -11.80 5.41 -19.18
N ASN A 208 -11.29 6.35 -19.99
CA ASN A 208 -10.55 7.51 -19.48
C ASN A 208 -11.48 8.50 -18.75
N LEU A 209 -12.70 8.73 -19.24
CA LEU A 209 -13.69 9.55 -18.54
C LEU A 209 -14.05 8.95 -17.18
N VAL A 210 -14.38 7.65 -17.13
CA VAL A 210 -14.71 6.95 -15.87
C VAL A 210 -13.53 6.99 -14.90
N ARG A 211 -12.29 6.85 -15.40
CA ARG A 211 -11.07 7.01 -14.59
C ARG A 211 -10.96 8.40 -13.96
N THR A 212 -11.19 9.44 -14.75
CA THR A 212 -11.15 10.83 -14.29
C THR A 212 -12.25 11.09 -13.27
N VAL A 213 -13.47 10.62 -13.50
CA VAL A 213 -14.59 10.75 -12.56
C VAL A 213 -14.30 10.00 -11.26
N ALA A 214 -13.81 8.76 -11.32
CA ALA A 214 -13.45 7.99 -10.13
C ALA A 214 -12.31 8.65 -9.35
N ALA A 215 -11.32 9.25 -10.04
CA ALA A 215 -10.25 10.01 -9.40
C ALA A 215 -10.78 11.30 -8.75
N ALA A 216 -11.63 12.06 -9.43
CA ALA A 216 -12.25 13.26 -8.89
C ALA A 216 -13.14 12.94 -7.67
N ALA A 217 -13.84 11.81 -7.69
CA ALA A 217 -14.68 11.36 -6.59
C ALA A 217 -13.92 11.15 -5.27
N THR A 218 -12.62 10.82 -5.34
CA THR A 218 -11.76 10.71 -4.14
C THR A 218 -11.40 12.05 -3.49
N ALA A 219 -11.59 13.17 -4.20
CA ALA A 219 -11.34 14.50 -3.68
C ALA A 219 -12.52 15.06 -2.87
N LEU A 220 -13.72 14.46 -2.97
CA LEU A 220 -14.88 14.93 -2.22
C LEU A 220 -14.67 14.70 -0.72
N PRO A 221 -14.92 15.70 0.14
CA PRO A 221 -14.94 15.50 1.58
C PRO A 221 -15.97 14.45 1.99
N SER A 222 -15.63 13.60 2.97
CA SER A 222 -16.51 12.48 3.38
C SER A 222 -17.87 12.94 3.92
N ILE A 223 -17.96 14.14 4.48
CA ILE A 223 -19.22 14.73 4.93
C ILE A 223 -20.16 15.07 3.77
N VAL A 224 -19.62 15.43 2.60
CA VAL A 224 -20.42 15.79 1.42
C VAL A 224 -21.13 14.55 0.86
N ALA A 225 -20.47 13.40 0.84
CA ALA A 225 -21.10 12.13 0.48
C ALA A 225 -22.25 11.78 1.45
N GLY A 226 -22.06 12.02 2.74
CA GLY A 226 -23.11 11.88 3.76
C GLY A 226 -24.29 12.82 3.52
N LEU A 227 -24.01 14.09 3.24
CA LEU A 227 -25.03 15.11 2.99
C LEU A 227 -25.84 14.82 1.73
N PHE A 228 -25.19 14.34 0.67
CA PHE A 228 -25.84 13.92 -0.57
C PHE A 228 -26.87 12.80 -0.31
N VAL A 229 -26.45 11.75 0.40
CA VAL A 229 -27.36 10.64 0.73
C VAL A 229 -28.45 11.08 1.71
N PHE A 230 -28.13 11.96 2.66
CA PHE A 230 -29.11 12.54 3.56
C PHE A 230 -30.18 13.34 2.82
N ALA A 231 -29.78 14.24 1.92
CA ALA A 231 -30.72 15.06 1.16
C ALA A 231 -31.61 14.20 0.26
N LEU A 232 -31.04 13.24 -0.47
CA LEU A 232 -31.82 12.41 -1.39
C LEU A 232 -32.71 11.38 -0.70
N LEU A 233 -32.18 10.61 0.25
CA LEU A 233 -32.95 9.51 0.84
C LEU A 233 -33.86 9.98 1.96
N ILE A 234 -33.40 10.90 2.80
CA ILE A 234 -34.12 11.27 4.02
C ILE A 234 -35.03 12.48 3.78
N LEU A 235 -34.56 13.52 3.09
CA LEU A 235 -35.38 14.70 2.84
C LEU A 235 -36.32 14.50 1.65
N GLU A 236 -35.80 14.07 0.50
CA GLU A 236 -36.61 13.96 -0.73
C GLU A 236 -37.52 12.72 -0.72
N LEU A 237 -36.97 11.54 -0.42
CA LEU A 237 -37.74 10.29 -0.41
C LEU A 237 -38.44 10.00 0.93
N GLY A 238 -38.24 10.85 1.95
CA GLY A 238 -38.88 10.71 3.27
C GLY A 238 -38.47 9.45 4.05
N LEU A 239 -37.36 8.79 3.69
CA LEU A 239 -36.91 7.60 4.40
C LEU A 239 -36.36 7.96 5.79
N PRO A 240 -36.59 7.13 6.82
CA PRO A 240 -36.02 7.38 8.13
C PRO A 240 -34.51 7.18 8.14
N LYS A 241 -33.83 7.86 9.08
CA LYS A 241 -32.43 7.56 9.40
C LYS A 241 -32.30 6.08 9.79
N SER A 242 -31.38 5.39 9.15
CA SER A 242 -31.25 3.94 9.24
C SER A 242 -29.84 3.45 8.89
N GLY A 243 -29.53 2.22 9.28
CA GLY A 243 -28.28 1.56 8.91
C GLY A 243 -28.10 1.44 7.40
N LEU A 244 -29.18 1.24 6.65
CA LEU A 244 -29.18 1.17 5.19
C LEU A 244 -28.79 2.52 4.58
N ALA A 245 -29.38 3.62 5.07
CA ALA A 245 -29.01 4.96 4.63
C ALA A 245 -27.51 5.24 4.88
N ALA A 246 -26.99 4.81 6.04
CA ALA A 246 -25.57 4.90 6.33
C ALA A 246 -24.70 4.01 5.43
N ALA A 247 -25.11 2.78 5.17
CA ALA A 247 -24.40 1.87 4.28
C ALA A 247 -24.32 2.40 2.83
N LEU A 248 -25.37 3.09 2.37
CA LEU A 248 -25.39 3.75 1.06
C LEU A 248 -24.46 4.97 1.03
N ALA A 249 -24.45 5.79 2.09
CA ALA A 249 -23.50 6.90 2.21
C ALA A 249 -22.04 6.43 2.25
N LEU A 250 -21.76 5.37 3.01
CA LEU A 250 -20.47 4.70 3.02
C LEU A 250 -20.12 4.11 1.65
N SER A 251 -21.11 3.63 0.89
CA SER A 251 -20.89 3.07 -0.44
C SER A 251 -20.42 4.12 -1.44
N VAL A 252 -21.04 5.32 -1.44
CA VAL A 252 -20.65 6.44 -2.31
C VAL A 252 -19.19 6.82 -2.10
N MET A 253 -18.72 6.81 -0.85
CA MET A 253 -17.34 7.15 -0.50
C MET A 253 -16.35 6.00 -0.77
N THR A 254 -16.73 4.77 -0.45
CA THR A 254 -15.83 3.60 -0.52
C THR A 254 -15.64 3.11 -1.96
N LEU A 255 -16.65 3.32 -2.82
CA LEU A 255 -16.63 2.90 -4.22
C LEU A 255 -15.42 3.43 -5.02
N PRO A 256 -15.13 4.75 -5.09
CA PRO A 256 -13.98 5.24 -5.87
C PRO A 256 -12.63 4.73 -5.35
N ILE A 257 -12.52 4.43 -4.05
CA ILE A 257 -11.32 3.85 -3.44
C ILE A 257 -11.09 2.44 -3.99
N ILE A 258 -12.14 1.60 -4.00
CA ILE A 258 -12.07 0.23 -4.52
C ILE A 258 -11.81 0.23 -6.03
N ILE A 259 -12.43 1.14 -6.79
CA ILE A 259 -12.19 1.29 -8.24
C ILE A 259 -10.72 1.58 -8.50
N ARG A 260 -10.16 2.61 -7.85
CA ARG A 260 -8.77 3.04 -8.05
C ARG A 260 -7.78 1.96 -7.66
N ALA A 261 -7.97 1.34 -6.49
CA ALA A 261 -7.08 0.29 -6.01
C ALA A 261 -7.15 -0.97 -6.91
N SER A 262 -8.34 -1.35 -7.38
CA SER A 262 -8.51 -2.49 -8.27
C SER A 262 -7.92 -2.23 -9.66
N ASP A 263 -8.07 -1.01 -10.19
CA ASP A 263 -7.52 -0.63 -11.49
C ASP A 263 -5.98 -0.67 -11.50
N VAL A 264 -5.33 -0.16 -10.44
CA VAL A 264 -3.87 -0.25 -10.28
C VAL A 264 -3.43 -1.72 -10.30
N VAL A 265 -4.13 -2.58 -9.58
CA VAL A 265 -3.83 -4.02 -9.54
C VAL A 265 -4.02 -4.69 -10.90
N LEU A 266 -5.12 -4.39 -11.60
CA LEU A 266 -5.45 -5.02 -12.88
C LEU A 266 -4.48 -4.63 -14.01
N ARG A 267 -3.84 -3.46 -13.90
CA ARG A 267 -2.80 -3.00 -14.82
C ARG A 267 -1.46 -3.73 -14.65
N LEU A 268 -1.23 -4.36 -13.50
CA LEU A 268 -0.04 -5.17 -13.26
C LEU A 268 -0.12 -6.54 -13.96
N VAL A 269 -1.28 -6.91 -14.51
CA VAL A 269 -1.43 -8.16 -15.27
C VAL A 269 -0.68 -8.03 -16.59
N PRO A 270 0.31 -8.90 -16.86
CA PRO A 270 1.11 -8.81 -18.09
C PRO A 270 0.27 -8.92 -19.38
N GLY A 271 0.52 -8.03 -20.34
CA GLY A 271 -0.23 -7.95 -21.61
C GLY A 271 -0.22 -9.24 -22.43
N HIS A 272 0.91 -9.94 -22.49
CA HIS A 272 1.06 -11.19 -23.25
C HIS A 272 0.06 -12.30 -22.86
N LEU A 273 -0.43 -12.33 -21.61
CA LEU A 273 -1.45 -13.31 -21.18
C LEU A 273 -2.80 -13.01 -21.82
N LYS A 274 -3.10 -11.72 -22.02
CA LYS A 274 -4.34 -11.26 -22.65
C LYS A 274 -4.28 -11.51 -24.15
N GLU A 275 -3.16 -11.17 -24.78
CA GLU A 275 -2.92 -11.41 -26.21
C GLU A 275 -3.00 -12.90 -26.57
N ALA A 276 -2.40 -13.77 -25.75
CA ALA A 276 -2.53 -15.22 -25.92
C ALA A 276 -3.99 -15.70 -25.81
N SER A 277 -4.76 -15.14 -24.87
CA SER A 277 -6.20 -15.45 -24.74
C SER A 277 -6.98 -15.00 -25.98
N TYR A 278 -6.67 -13.82 -26.53
CA TYR A 278 -7.28 -13.31 -27.77
C TYR A 278 -6.91 -14.16 -28.99
N ALA A 279 -5.67 -14.63 -29.09
CA ALA A 279 -5.22 -15.52 -30.17
C ALA A 279 -5.96 -16.86 -30.16
N LEU A 280 -6.40 -17.33 -28.99
CA LEU A 280 -7.26 -18.52 -28.83
C LEU A 280 -8.75 -18.26 -29.13
N GLY A 281 -9.11 -17.07 -29.64
CA GLY A 281 -10.48 -16.69 -29.97
C GLY A 281 -11.37 -16.36 -28.76
N ALA A 282 -10.79 -16.10 -27.58
CA ALA A 282 -11.56 -15.68 -26.42
C ALA A 282 -12.04 -14.22 -26.57
N SER A 283 -13.30 -13.96 -26.22
CA SER A 283 -13.80 -12.58 -26.14
C SER A 283 -13.22 -11.84 -24.94
N ARG A 284 -13.22 -10.50 -24.97
CA ARG A 284 -12.73 -9.63 -23.86
C ARG A 284 -13.31 -9.99 -22.51
N TRP A 285 -14.61 -10.27 -22.43
CA TRP A 285 -15.26 -10.71 -21.19
C TRP A 285 -14.74 -12.08 -20.70
N ARG A 286 -14.52 -13.04 -21.62
CA ARG A 286 -13.92 -14.33 -21.24
C ARG A 286 -12.48 -14.18 -20.78
N THR A 287 -11.68 -13.35 -21.45
CA THR A 287 -10.30 -13.03 -21.03
C THR A 287 -10.30 -12.39 -19.63
N ALA A 288 -11.19 -11.42 -19.39
CA ALA A 288 -11.33 -10.77 -18.09
C ALA A 288 -11.63 -11.77 -16.97
N LEU A 289 -12.64 -12.63 -17.16
CA LEU A 289 -13.10 -13.58 -16.15
C LEU A 289 -12.14 -14.75 -15.92
N ARG A 290 -11.52 -15.28 -17.00
CA ARG A 290 -10.73 -16.52 -16.93
C ARG A 290 -9.22 -16.30 -16.82
N VAL A 291 -8.73 -15.13 -17.23
CA VAL A 291 -7.29 -14.83 -17.24
C VAL A 291 -6.98 -13.65 -16.31
N THR A 292 -7.58 -12.49 -16.54
CA THR A 292 -7.21 -11.26 -15.80
C THR A 292 -7.58 -11.34 -14.32
N LEU A 293 -8.86 -11.61 -13.98
CA LEU A 293 -9.32 -11.67 -12.59
C LEU A 293 -8.61 -12.76 -11.76
N PRO A 294 -8.44 -14.01 -12.25
CA PRO A 294 -7.73 -15.03 -11.49
C PRO A 294 -6.25 -14.69 -11.27
N THR A 295 -5.60 -14.03 -12.25
CA THR A 295 -4.20 -13.59 -12.13
C THR A 295 -4.06 -12.48 -11.10
N ALA A 296 -5.00 -11.53 -11.07
CA ALA A 296 -5.01 -10.38 -10.18
C ALA A 296 -5.61 -10.63 -8.79
N ARG A 297 -6.17 -11.83 -8.53
CA ARG A 297 -7.01 -12.12 -7.34
C ARG A 297 -6.42 -11.68 -6.00
N SER A 298 -5.11 -11.87 -5.79
CA SER A 298 -4.45 -11.55 -4.51
C SER A 298 -4.26 -10.04 -4.34
N GLY A 299 -4.01 -9.34 -5.45
CA GLY A 299 -3.98 -7.88 -5.45
C GLY A 299 -5.38 -7.31 -5.25
N LEU A 300 -6.39 -7.87 -5.91
CA LEU A 300 -7.79 -7.43 -5.78
C LEU A 300 -8.31 -7.65 -4.35
N ALA A 301 -7.97 -8.79 -3.73
CA ALA A 301 -8.28 -9.01 -2.32
C ALA A 301 -7.65 -7.92 -1.45
N THR A 302 -6.39 -7.54 -1.71
CA THR A 302 -5.73 -6.46 -0.95
C THR A 302 -6.39 -5.10 -1.20
N ALA A 303 -6.77 -4.79 -2.44
CA ALA A 303 -7.49 -3.57 -2.80
C ALA A 303 -8.84 -3.47 -2.08
N VAL A 304 -9.61 -4.56 -2.05
CA VAL A 304 -10.88 -4.63 -1.32
C VAL A 304 -10.66 -4.49 0.18
N ILE A 305 -9.65 -5.14 0.75
CA ILE A 305 -9.32 -5.04 2.18
C ILE A 305 -8.98 -3.60 2.57
N LEU A 306 -8.16 -2.91 1.78
CA LEU A 306 -7.79 -1.52 2.04
C LEU A 306 -9.00 -0.57 1.94
N GLY A 307 -9.86 -0.78 0.95
CA GLY A 307 -11.12 -0.04 0.81
C GLY A 307 -12.08 -0.28 1.98
N ALA A 308 -12.26 -1.55 2.36
CA ALA A 308 -13.08 -1.95 3.51
C ALA A 308 -12.58 -1.34 4.83
N ALA A 309 -11.26 -1.41 5.07
CA ALA A 309 -10.65 -0.85 6.27
C ALA A 309 -10.90 0.65 6.39
N ARG A 310 -10.86 1.39 5.26
CA ARG A 310 -11.24 2.81 5.24
C ARG A 310 -12.72 2.99 5.58
N GLY A 311 -13.62 2.25 4.90
CA GLY A 311 -15.07 2.37 5.09
C GLY A 311 -15.54 2.06 6.52
N ILE A 312 -14.97 1.05 7.18
CA ILE A 312 -15.32 0.68 8.57
C ILE A 312 -15.03 1.81 9.57
N GLY A 313 -13.97 2.57 9.33
CA GLY A 313 -13.53 3.67 10.20
C GLY A 313 -14.22 5.00 9.92
N GLU A 314 -15.11 5.10 8.93
CA GLU A 314 -15.75 6.37 8.60
C GLU A 314 -16.83 6.77 9.60
N THR A 315 -16.78 8.04 10.02
CA THR A 315 -17.74 8.61 10.98
C THR A 315 -18.63 9.68 10.33
N SER A 316 -18.06 10.53 9.48
CA SER A 316 -18.74 11.70 8.90
C SER A 316 -20.03 11.37 8.12
N PRO A 317 -20.04 10.43 7.15
CA PRO A 317 -21.27 10.13 6.42
C PRO A 317 -22.33 9.46 7.30
N VAL A 318 -21.90 8.63 8.24
CA VAL A 318 -22.76 7.88 9.16
C VAL A 318 -23.46 8.82 10.14
N LEU A 319 -22.76 9.86 10.62
CA LEU A 319 -23.30 10.85 11.57
C LEU A 319 -24.60 11.49 11.08
N LEU A 320 -24.74 11.72 9.76
CA LEU A 320 -25.93 12.35 9.18
C LEU A 320 -27.05 11.35 8.87
N THR A 321 -26.71 10.09 8.58
CA THR A 321 -27.61 9.13 7.91
C THR A 321 -28.09 8.00 8.82
N ALA A 322 -27.24 7.50 9.73
CA ALA A 322 -27.56 6.37 10.61
C ALA A 322 -28.49 6.73 11.77
N GLY A 323 -28.43 7.98 12.24
CA GLY A 323 -28.96 8.36 13.55
C GLY A 323 -28.17 7.75 14.71
N TYR A 324 -28.61 8.02 15.94
CA TYR A 324 -27.97 7.53 17.16
C TYR A 324 -28.98 6.79 18.04
N THR A 325 -28.60 5.62 18.54
CA THR A 325 -29.42 4.78 19.42
C THR A 325 -28.53 4.04 20.40
N GLN A 326 -29.01 3.87 21.63
CA GLN A 326 -28.35 3.07 22.67
C GLN A 326 -28.85 1.62 22.69
N TYR A 327 -29.88 1.32 21.91
CA TYR A 327 -30.52 0.01 21.80
C TYR A 327 -29.94 -0.77 20.64
N THR A 328 -29.85 -2.10 20.78
CA THR A 328 -29.48 -2.96 19.66
C THR A 328 -30.58 -2.99 18.61
N ASN A 329 -30.23 -2.59 17.39
CA ASN A 329 -31.09 -2.70 16.22
C ASN A 329 -30.49 -3.73 15.25
N TYR A 330 -31.27 -4.77 14.95
CA TYR A 330 -30.92 -5.87 14.04
C TYR A 330 -31.52 -5.72 12.64
N ASP A 331 -32.35 -4.70 12.42
CA ASP A 331 -32.90 -4.39 11.09
C ASP A 331 -32.24 -3.10 10.57
N PRO A 332 -31.30 -3.20 9.61
CA PRO A 332 -30.62 -2.02 9.09
C PRO A 332 -31.56 -1.14 8.26
N ARG A 333 -32.74 -1.63 7.86
CA ARG A 333 -33.70 -0.86 7.04
C ARG A 333 -34.60 0.05 7.88
N LYS A 334 -34.75 -0.23 9.18
CA LYS A 334 -35.74 0.42 10.03
C LYS A 334 -35.10 0.96 11.29
N GLY A 335 -35.33 2.25 11.52
CA GLY A 335 -34.88 2.94 12.73
C GLY A 335 -33.38 3.17 12.80
N PRO A 336 -32.93 3.98 13.77
CA PRO A 336 -31.52 4.36 13.88
C PRO A 336 -30.62 3.17 14.18
N GLN A 337 -29.37 3.22 13.72
CA GLN A 337 -28.39 2.16 13.98
C GLN A 337 -26.99 2.74 14.16
N THR A 338 -26.47 2.67 15.39
CA THR A 338 -25.17 3.26 15.71
C THR A 338 -24.02 2.36 15.30
N SER A 339 -22.96 2.93 14.73
CA SER A 339 -21.71 2.23 14.42
C SER A 339 -20.66 2.48 15.50
N LEU A 340 -19.66 1.63 15.63
CA LEU A 340 -18.53 1.81 16.54
C LEU A 340 -17.80 3.16 16.37
N PRO A 341 -17.49 3.67 15.14
CA PRO A 341 -16.93 5.00 14.98
C PRO A 341 -17.86 6.10 15.53
N LEU A 342 -19.17 6.01 15.24
CA LEU A 342 -20.15 6.98 15.72
C LEU A 342 -20.31 6.93 17.25
N ALA A 343 -20.34 5.73 17.82
CA ALA A 343 -20.38 5.51 19.27
C ALA A 343 -19.14 6.10 19.94
N THR A 344 -17.95 5.83 19.38
CA THR A 344 -16.68 6.38 19.85
C THR A 344 -16.75 7.91 19.90
N PHE A 345 -17.14 8.54 18.78
CA PHE A 345 -17.25 9.98 18.69
C PHE A 345 -18.21 10.54 19.76
N LYS A 346 -19.44 10.02 19.83
CA LYS A 346 -20.46 10.51 20.77
C LYS A 346 -20.08 10.32 22.23
N LEU A 347 -19.49 9.17 22.57
CA LEU A 347 -19.10 8.83 23.94
C LEU A 347 -17.87 9.62 24.41
N VAL A 348 -16.85 9.79 23.56
CA VAL A 348 -15.64 10.56 23.91
C VAL A 348 -15.94 12.05 24.01
N THR A 349 -16.84 12.59 23.19
CA THR A 349 -17.25 14.01 23.29
C THR A 349 -18.18 14.31 24.47
N SER A 350 -18.59 13.30 25.23
CA SER A 350 -19.45 13.52 26.39
C SER A 350 -18.67 14.10 27.57
N GLY A 351 -19.35 14.89 28.41
CA GLY A 351 -18.75 15.46 29.63
C GLY A 351 -18.60 14.46 30.78
N GLN A 352 -19.06 13.22 30.63
CA GLN A 352 -19.10 12.23 31.71
C GLN A 352 -17.91 11.26 31.63
N PRO A 353 -17.09 11.14 32.71
CA PRO A 353 -15.90 10.27 32.70
C PRO A 353 -16.17 8.81 32.32
N ASN A 354 -17.32 8.26 32.74
CA ASN A 354 -17.71 6.88 32.44
C ASN A 354 -17.99 6.68 30.95
N TYR A 355 -18.66 7.63 30.30
CA TYR A 355 -18.87 7.59 28.85
C TYR A 355 -17.58 7.80 28.08
N VAL A 356 -16.71 8.72 28.51
CA VAL A 356 -15.38 8.88 27.89
C VAL A 356 -14.58 7.58 27.94
N THR A 357 -14.58 6.89 29.10
CA THR A 357 -13.93 5.58 29.26
C THR A 357 -14.53 4.52 28.34
N ARG A 358 -15.87 4.44 28.25
CA ARG A 358 -16.57 3.55 27.30
C ARG A 358 -16.25 3.91 25.84
N GLY A 359 -16.08 5.19 25.53
CA GLY A 359 -15.71 5.69 24.20
C GLY A 359 -14.29 5.26 23.79
N TYR A 360 -13.32 5.30 24.69
CA TYR A 360 -12.01 4.71 24.44
C TYR A 360 -12.08 3.19 24.28
N GLY A 361 -12.93 2.52 25.07
CA GLY A 361 -13.24 1.09 24.87
C GLY A 361 -13.84 0.81 23.49
N ALA A 362 -14.72 1.68 23.00
CA ALA A 362 -15.33 1.61 21.66
C ALA A 362 -14.27 1.69 20.55
N ALA A 363 -13.35 2.65 20.67
CA ALA A 363 -12.24 2.83 19.73
C ALA A 363 -11.33 1.60 19.70
N ALA A 364 -10.97 1.08 20.89
CA ALA A 364 -10.15 -0.13 20.99
C ALA A 364 -10.86 -1.36 20.41
N LEU A 365 -12.18 -1.48 20.63
CA LEU A 365 -12.99 -2.54 20.06
C LEU A 365 -13.10 -2.43 18.53
N LEU A 366 -13.24 -1.22 18.00
CA LEU A 366 -13.20 -0.96 16.56
C LEU A 366 -11.87 -1.38 15.95
N MET A 367 -10.74 -1.03 16.59
CA MET A 367 -9.41 -1.46 16.14
C MET A 367 -9.27 -2.98 16.14
N LEU A 368 -9.74 -3.65 17.20
CA LEU A 368 -9.75 -5.11 17.27
C LEU A 368 -10.63 -5.71 16.17
N LEU A 369 -11.83 -5.17 15.96
CA LEU A 369 -12.74 -5.62 14.90
C LEU A 369 -12.10 -5.49 13.52
N VAL A 370 -11.50 -4.34 13.22
CA VAL A 370 -10.78 -4.11 11.95
C VAL A 370 -9.62 -5.09 11.80
N LEU A 371 -8.85 -5.34 12.85
CA LEU A 371 -7.76 -6.33 12.83
C LEU A 371 -8.27 -7.73 12.53
N VAL A 372 -9.35 -8.16 13.20
CA VAL A 372 -9.97 -9.47 12.99
C VAL A 372 -10.49 -9.59 11.55
N LEU A 373 -11.23 -8.58 11.07
CA LEU A 373 -11.73 -8.56 9.70
C LEU A 373 -10.59 -8.57 8.67
N PHE A 374 -9.52 -7.83 8.95
CA PHE A 374 -8.33 -7.79 8.10
C PHE A 374 -7.65 -9.16 8.01
N VAL A 375 -7.43 -9.82 9.15
CA VAL A 375 -6.82 -11.16 9.20
C VAL A 375 -7.72 -12.19 8.51
N ALA A 376 -9.03 -12.15 8.77
CA ALA A 376 -10.00 -13.03 8.12
C ALA A 376 -10.03 -12.83 6.60
N ALA A 377 -10.14 -11.58 6.14
CA ALA A 377 -10.14 -11.25 4.71
C ALA A 377 -8.82 -11.62 4.04
N ARG A 378 -7.68 -11.44 4.72
CA ARG A 378 -6.36 -11.86 4.23
C ARG A 378 -6.25 -13.38 4.12
N ALA A 379 -6.81 -14.11 5.08
CA ALA A 379 -6.84 -15.57 5.05
C ALA A 379 -7.70 -16.10 3.88
N VAL A 380 -8.86 -15.48 3.62
CA VAL A 380 -9.76 -15.82 2.50
C VAL A 380 -9.18 -15.42 1.15
N GLY A 381 -8.60 -14.22 1.03
CA GLY A 381 -8.02 -13.67 -0.21
C GLY A 381 -6.80 -14.42 -0.74
N GLY A 382 -6.25 -15.35 0.04
CA GLY A 382 -5.14 -16.21 -0.34
C GLY A 382 -3.78 -15.51 -0.38
N ARG A 383 -2.72 -16.32 -0.53
CA ARG A 383 -1.34 -15.84 -0.70
C ARG A 383 -1.10 -15.42 -2.16
N GLY A 384 -0.18 -14.47 -2.36
CA GLY A 384 0.12 -13.88 -3.67
C GLY A 384 0.37 -14.90 -4.78
N ALA A 385 0.08 -14.53 -6.03
CA ALA A 385 0.43 -15.33 -7.19
C ALA A 385 1.94 -15.72 -7.14
N GLY A 386 2.24 -17.02 -7.26
CA GLY A 386 3.60 -17.57 -7.14
C GLY A 386 3.97 -18.17 -5.77
N GLN A 387 3.31 -17.76 -4.68
CA GLN A 387 3.55 -18.36 -3.35
C GLN A 387 2.64 -19.56 -3.11
N LEU A 388 2.99 -20.69 -3.72
CA LEU A 388 2.35 -21.97 -3.45
C LEU A 388 2.55 -22.37 -1.98
N SER A 389 1.46 -22.70 -1.29
CA SER A 389 1.52 -23.33 0.04
C SER A 389 2.38 -24.60 -0.04
N ARG A 390 3.03 -24.98 1.08
CA ARG A 390 3.81 -26.24 1.15
C ARG A 390 2.99 -27.43 0.63
N ARG A 391 1.69 -27.47 0.90
CA ARG A 391 0.76 -28.50 0.37
C ARG A 391 0.55 -28.41 -1.15
N GLN A 392 0.43 -27.20 -1.70
CA GLN A 392 0.23 -26.97 -3.14
C GLN A 392 1.51 -27.23 -3.95
N ARG A 393 2.70 -26.89 -3.42
CA ARG A 393 3.98 -27.26 -4.05
C ARG A 393 4.12 -28.77 -4.15
N ARG A 394 3.84 -29.49 -3.06
CA ARG A 394 3.89 -30.97 -3.05
C ARG A 394 2.93 -31.58 -4.07
N ARG A 395 1.68 -31.07 -4.15
CA ARG A 395 0.72 -31.51 -5.17
C ARG A 395 1.20 -31.23 -6.59
N ARG A 396 1.69 -30.02 -6.89
CA ARG A 396 2.22 -29.70 -8.23
C ARG A 396 3.46 -30.52 -8.58
N ALA A 397 4.37 -30.76 -7.63
CA ALA A 397 5.53 -31.61 -7.83
C ALA A 397 5.11 -33.06 -8.14
N ALA A 398 4.12 -33.60 -7.42
CA ALA A 398 3.58 -34.92 -7.70
C ALA A 398 2.90 -35.00 -9.08
N THR A 399 2.12 -33.99 -9.47
CA THR A 399 1.52 -33.93 -10.81
C THR A 399 2.61 -33.81 -11.89
N SER A 400 3.63 -33.00 -11.66
CA SER A 400 4.77 -32.85 -12.58
C SER A 400 5.51 -34.16 -12.79
N ARG A 401 5.76 -34.92 -11.71
CA ARG A 401 6.38 -36.25 -11.78
C ARG A 401 5.53 -37.23 -12.60
N ARG A 402 4.22 -37.31 -12.33
CA ARG A 402 3.31 -38.18 -13.11
C ARG A 402 3.28 -37.83 -14.60
N VAL A 403 3.34 -36.54 -14.92
CA VAL A 403 3.38 -36.08 -16.32
C VAL A 403 4.73 -36.42 -16.96
N GLN A 404 5.83 -36.22 -16.25
CA GLN A 404 7.17 -36.60 -16.70
C GLN A 404 7.28 -38.10 -16.97
N GLU A 405 6.78 -38.94 -16.06
CA GLU A 405 6.71 -40.40 -16.23
C GLU A 405 5.91 -40.79 -17.48
N ARG A 406 4.76 -40.14 -17.74
CA ARG A 406 3.98 -40.35 -18.98
C ARG A 406 4.74 -39.98 -20.24
N PHE A 407 5.50 -38.88 -20.22
CA PHE A 407 6.31 -38.48 -21.38
C PHE A 407 7.46 -39.44 -21.62
N LEU A 408 8.16 -39.88 -20.57
CA LEU A 408 9.23 -40.88 -20.66
C LEU A 408 8.70 -42.22 -21.18
N ALA A 409 7.57 -42.70 -20.67
CA ALA A 409 6.94 -43.93 -21.15
C ALA A 409 6.55 -43.87 -22.64
N ARG A 410 5.99 -42.73 -23.09
CA ARG A 410 5.69 -42.51 -24.52
C ARG A 410 6.94 -42.44 -25.39
N ARG A 411 8.01 -41.85 -24.87
CA ARG A 411 9.30 -41.77 -25.57
C ARG A 411 9.93 -43.16 -25.72
N ALA A 412 9.95 -43.94 -24.65
CA ALA A 412 10.42 -45.34 -24.67
C ALA A 412 9.59 -46.21 -25.62
N ALA A 413 8.26 -46.05 -25.63
CA ALA A 413 7.39 -46.77 -26.58
C ALA A 413 7.64 -46.38 -28.05
N ARG A 414 7.99 -45.10 -28.32
CA ARG A 414 8.39 -44.65 -29.66
C ARG A 414 9.75 -45.21 -30.08
N GLU A 415 10.73 -45.21 -29.17
CA GLU A 415 12.06 -45.77 -29.43
C GLU A 415 12.01 -47.29 -29.68
N GLN A 416 11.07 -48.00 -29.06
CA GLN A 416 10.82 -49.43 -29.31
C GLN A 416 10.06 -49.69 -30.62
N ALA A 417 9.17 -48.78 -31.04
CA ALA A 417 8.37 -48.94 -32.25
C ALA A 417 9.14 -48.56 -33.53
N ASP A 418 10.16 -47.72 -33.44
CA ASP A 418 10.93 -47.26 -34.60
C ASP A 418 12.43 -47.03 -34.25
N PRO A 419 13.25 -48.09 -34.24
CA PRO A 419 14.66 -48.02 -33.83
C PRO A 419 15.52 -47.16 -34.78
N ALA A 420 15.06 -46.91 -36.00
CA ALA A 420 15.78 -46.09 -36.99
C ALA A 420 15.74 -44.59 -36.66
N THR A 421 14.68 -44.09 -36.02
CA THR A 421 14.60 -42.68 -35.56
C THR A 421 15.29 -42.44 -34.22
N ALA A 422 15.47 -43.47 -33.38
CA ALA A 422 16.15 -43.36 -32.09
C ALA A 422 17.65 -42.98 -32.25
N ALA A 423 18.33 -43.54 -33.26
CA ALA A 423 19.73 -43.24 -33.55
C ALA A 423 19.95 -41.78 -34.01
N ALA A 424 18.96 -41.16 -34.67
CA ALA A 424 19.04 -39.78 -35.12
C ALA A 424 18.80 -38.76 -33.98
N ALA A 425 18.00 -39.12 -32.95
CA ALA A 425 17.70 -38.24 -31.82
C ALA A 425 18.82 -38.19 -30.76
N SER A 426 19.66 -39.22 -30.67
CA SER A 426 20.86 -39.23 -29.82
C SER A 426 21.99 -38.35 -30.34
N ALA A 427 21.92 -37.90 -31.59
CA ALA A 427 22.86 -36.98 -32.21
C ALA A 427 22.38 -35.52 -32.08
N THR A 428 22.18 -35.04 -30.85
CA THR A 428 22.09 -33.59 -30.58
C THR A 428 23.42 -33.15 -29.97
N PRO A 429 24.11 -32.12 -30.49
CA PRO A 429 25.43 -31.75 -29.98
C PRO A 429 25.31 -31.27 -28.54
N ALA A 430 26.19 -31.78 -27.68
CA ALA A 430 26.38 -31.30 -26.32
C ALA A 430 26.70 -29.81 -26.36
N ALA A 431 25.72 -28.97 -26.02
CA ALA A 431 25.96 -27.56 -25.73
C ALA A 431 26.78 -27.49 -24.44
N THR A 432 28.03 -27.07 -24.60
CA THR A 432 29.04 -26.73 -23.61
C THR A 432 28.43 -26.16 -22.33
N THR A 433 28.36 -26.99 -21.30
CA THR A 433 28.18 -26.53 -19.92
C THR A 433 29.56 -26.18 -19.41
N ALA A 434 30.01 -24.97 -19.73
CA ALA A 434 31.22 -24.41 -19.13
C ALA A 434 30.97 -24.23 -17.64
N ASP A 435 31.82 -24.93 -16.88
CA ASP A 435 32.16 -24.80 -15.48
C ASP A 435 31.76 -23.47 -14.83
N ARG A 436 30.88 -23.53 -13.82
CA ARG A 436 30.70 -22.48 -12.81
C ARG A 436 31.09 -23.08 -11.47
N PRO A 437 32.11 -22.56 -10.76
CA PRO A 437 32.48 -23.08 -9.46
C PRO A 437 31.41 -22.75 -8.41
N GLU A 438 31.17 -23.71 -7.52
CA GLU A 438 30.26 -23.60 -6.38
C GLU A 438 30.68 -22.48 -5.39
N PRO A 439 29.74 -21.80 -4.71
CA PRO A 439 30.08 -20.88 -3.65
C PRO A 439 30.40 -21.66 -2.37
N MET A 440 31.67 -21.59 -1.94
CA MET A 440 32.10 -22.14 -0.65
C MET A 440 31.35 -21.50 0.52
N GLU A 441 30.78 -22.34 1.37
CA GLU A 441 30.33 -22.02 2.72
C GLU A 441 31.54 -21.59 3.57
N HIS A 442 31.56 -20.34 4.04
CA HIS A 442 32.45 -19.93 5.12
C HIS A 442 31.71 -20.09 6.45
N SER A 443 32.05 -21.16 7.17
CA SER A 443 32.01 -21.21 8.62
C SER A 443 33.26 -20.51 9.17
N SER A 444 33.08 -19.38 9.85
CA SER A 444 33.87 -18.79 10.94
C SER A 444 33.30 -17.42 11.31
#